data_AF-A0AAV0CZ51-F1
#
_entry.id   AF-A0AAV0CZ51-F1
#
_cell.length_a   1.000
_cell.length_b   1.000
_cell.length_c   1.000
_cell.angle_alpha   90.00
_cell.angle_beta   90.00
_cell.angle_gamma   90.00
#
_symmetry.space_group_name_H-M   'P 1'
#
loop_
_entity.id
_entity.type
_entity.pdbx_description
1 polymer ?
#
loop_
_entity_poly.entity_id
_entity_poly.type
_entity_poly.pdbx_seq_one_letter_code
_entity_poly.pdbx_strand_id
1 'polypeptide(L)'
;MEDGPWPRESIQFSIKKGTAITHGTLDPMEFLNGATPSLDRSTLGRHDDAALDAKLLQASLTASVALGEHIRRVGQLRLQKAESDEALRKLVVTNTEAIRKMATLEETLRKTELRLEDARREGKAEGKAEAETLAAAAAKTAADEAEEAK
;
A
#
# COMPACT_ATOMS: atom_id res chain seq x y z
N MET A 1 8.54 5.75 -34.28
CA MET A 1 7.79 5.34 -33.08
C MET A 1 6.34 5.62 -33.43
N GLU A 2 5.52 4.59 -33.60
CA GLU A 2 4.08 4.79 -33.79
C GLU A 2 3.52 5.28 -32.45
N ASP A 3 2.92 6.46 -32.43
CA ASP A 3 2.20 6.97 -31.28
C ASP A 3 1.05 5.99 -30.98
N GLY A 4 1.19 5.20 -29.92
CA GLY A 4 0.13 4.31 -29.47
C GLY A 4 -1.16 5.12 -29.22
N PRO A 5 -2.34 4.57 -29.53
CA PRO A 5 -3.60 5.29 -29.35
C PRO A 5 -3.74 5.65 -27.87
N TRP A 6 -3.81 6.95 -27.58
CA TRP A 6 -4.14 7.42 -26.25
C TRP A 6 -5.44 6.74 -25.79
N PRO A 7 -5.50 6.23 -24.55
CA PRO A 7 -6.68 5.52 -24.07
C PRO A 7 -7.89 6.46 -24.13
N ARG A 8 -8.89 6.09 -24.94
CA ARG A 8 -10.16 6.82 -25.12
C ARG A 8 -11.12 6.61 -23.95
N GLU A 9 -10.61 6.29 -22.77
CA GLU A 9 -11.44 6.05 -21.60
C GLU A 9 -11.98 7.38 -21.09
N SER A 10 -13.30 7.46 -20.95
CA SER A 10 -13.96 8.69 -20.52
C SER A 10 -13.56 9.05 -19.10
N ILE A 11 -13.17 10.30 -18.88
CA ILE A 11 -12.82 10.79 -17.55
C ILE A 11 -14.12 11.14 -16.83
N GLN A 12 -14.38 10.48 -15.70
CA GLN A 12 -15.45 10.85 -14.79
C GLN A 12 -14.95 11.93 -13.83
N PHE A 13 -15.63 13.06 -13.77
CA PHE A 13 -15.28 14.15 -12.85
C PHE A 13 -16.53 14.70 -12.18
N SER A 14 -16.33 15.27 -11.00
CA SER A 14 -17.39 15.90 -10.21
C SER A 14 -17.00 17.33 -9.91
N ILE A 15 -17.83 18.30 -10.33
CA ILE A 15 -17.62 19.71 -10.00
C ILE A 15 -18.54 20.07 -8.85
N LYS A 16 -17.96 20.57 -7.75
CA LYS A 16 -18.71 21.10 -6.61
C LYS A 16 -18.80 22.63 -6.72
N LYS A 17 -20.01 23.16 -6.92
CA LYS A 17 -20.29 24.61 -6.90
C LYS A 17 -21.30 24.89 -5.78
N GLY A 18 -20.80 25.40 -4.65
CA GLY A 18 -21.61 25.53 -3.43
C GLY A 18 -21.98 24.17 -2.84
N THR A 19 -23.28 23.92 -2.65
CA THR A 19 -23.81 22.63 -2.15
C THR A 19 -24.13 21.63 -3.26
N ALA A 20 -24.15 22.06 -4.53
CA ALA A 20 -24.44 21.19 -5.66
C ALA A 20 -23.16 20.46 -6.13
N ILE A 21 -23.29 19.16 -6.36
CA ILE A 21 -22.29 18.34 -7.05
C ILE A 21 -22.91 17.92 -8.38
N THR A 22 -22.24 18.30 -9.47
CA THR A 22 -22.63 17.89 -10.82
C THR A 22 -21.63 16.87 -11.32
N HIS A 23 -22.12 15.69 -11.72
CA HIS A 23 -21.33 14.63 -12.31
C HIS A 23 -21.32 14.80 -13.83
N GLY A 24 -20.14 14.65 -14.44
CA GLY A 24 -19.98 14.70 -15.89
C GLY A 24 -19.01 13.61 -16.36
N THR A 25 -19.25 13.16 -17.60
CA THR A 25 -18.31 12.35 -18.38
C THR A 25 -17.76 13.23 -19.48
N LEU A 26 -16.44 13.32 -19.61
CA LEU A 26 -15.80 14.13 -20.66
C LEU A 26 -14.85 13.24 -21.48
N ASP A 27 -14.96 13.36 -22.80
CA ASP A 27 -13.97 12.79 -23.72
C ASP A 27 -12.64 13.53 -23.48
N PRO A 28 -11.53 12.82 -23.17
CA PRO A 28 -10.23 13.45 -22.96
C PRO A 28 -9.78 14.35 -24.12
N MET A 29 -10.16 14.01 -25.35
CA MET A 29 -9.87 14.81 -26.54
C MET A 29 -10.76 16.06 -26.62
N GLU A 30 -12.02 15.99 -26.18
CA GLU A 30 -12.87 17.19 -26.03
C GLU A 30 -12.39 18.10 -24.89
N PHE A 31 -11.84 17.57 -23.80
CA PHE A 31 -11.22 18.39 -22.75
C PHE A 31 -10.01 19.17 -23.30
N LEU A 32 -9.14 18.48 -24.04
CA LEU A 32 -7.96 19.09 -24.66
C LEU A 32 -8.36 20.10 -25.76
N ASN A 33 -9.37 19.79 -26.57
CA ASN A 33 -9.86 20.68 -27.62
C ASN A 33 -10.79 21.80 -27.10
N GLY A 34 -11.43 21.62 -25.95
CA GLY A 34 -12.29 22.62 -25.29
C GLY A 34 -11.50 23.60 -24.41
N ALA A 35 -10.28 23.22 -23.99
CA ALA A 35 -9.34 24.11 -23.33
C ALA A 35 -8.58 25.03 -24.32
N THR A 36 -8.68 24.78 -25.63
CA THR A 36 -8.41 25.81 -26.63
C THR A 36 -9.63 26.71 -26.71
N PRO A 37 -9.61 27.94 -26.15
CA PRO A 37 -10.61 28.92 -26.53
C PRO A 37 -10.56 29.01 -28.06
N SER A 38 -11.66 28.69 -28.73
CA SER A 38 -11.83 29.05 -30.13
C SER A 38 -11.85 30.57 -30.15
N LEU A 39 -10.66 31.16 -30.24
CA LEU A 39 -10.46 32.59 -30.35
C LEU A 39 -11.20 33.02 -31.61
N ASP A 40 -12.38 33.58 -31.42
CA ASP A 40 -13.10 34.28 -32.46
C ASP A 40 -12.19 35.45 -32.88
N ARG A 41 -11.47 35.23 -33.99
CA ARG A 41 -10.48 36.17 -34.54
C ARG A 41 -11.09 37.54 -34.84
N SER A 42 -12.42 37.67 -34.89
CA SER A 42 -13.11 38.95 -35.04
C SER A 42 -13.03 39.86 -33.81
N THR A 43 -12.85 39.29 -32.61
CA THR A 43 -12.64 40.05 -31.35
C THR A 43 -11.16 40.41 -31.11
N LEU A 44 -10.25 39.89 -31.92
CA LEU A 44 -8.80 40.09 -31.83
C LEU A 44 -8.28 41.25 -32.69
N GLY A 45 -9.18 42.14 -33.12
CA GLY A 45 -8.77 43.44 -33.62
C GLY A 45 -8.30 44.33 -32.46
N ARG A 46 -6.98 44.57 -32.36
CA ARG A 46 -6.29 45.60 -31.55
C ARG A 46 -5.79 45.19 -30.15
N HIS A 47 -5.23 44.01 -29.97
CA HIS A 47 -4.28 43.79 -28.88
C HIS A 47 -2.86 43.70 -29.44
N ASP A 48 -1.90 44.41 -28.84
CA ASP A 48 -0.48 44.27 -29.17
C ASP A 48 -0.10 42.80 -29.03
N ASP A 49 0.28 42.14 -30.13
CA ASP A 49 0.57 40.70 -30.20
C ASP A 49 1.55 40.26 -29.09
N ALA A 50 2.49 41.14 -28.72
CA ALA A 50 3.45 40.92 -27.63
C ALA A 50 2.81 40.69 -26.24
N ALA A 51 1.69 41.36 -25.95
CA ALA A 51 1.00 41.22 -24.66
C ALA A 51 0.20 39.91 -24.56
N LEU A 52 -0.28 39.40 -25.70
CA LEU A 52 -0.96 38.10 -25.79
C LEU A 52 0.05 36.96 -25.65
N ASP A 53 1.17 37.04 -26.36
CA ASP A 53 2.25 36.05 -26.31
C ASP A 53 2.84 35.92 -24.89
N ALA A 54 3.04 37.05 -24.20
CA ALA A 54 3.52 37.05 -22.81
C ALA A 54 2.57 36.30 -21.85
N LYS A 55 1.24 36.46 -22.02
CA LYS A 55 0.24 35.74 -21.20
C LYS A 55 0.22 34.24 -21.51
N LEU A 56 0.31 33.88 -22.78
CA LEU A 56 0.37 32.47 -23.19
C LEU A 56 1.64 31.79 -22.66
N LEU A 57 2.79 32.48 -22.74
CA LEU A 57 4.04 32.01 -22.16
C LEU A 57 3.93 31.84 -20.64
N GLN A 58 3.36 32.83 -19.94
CA GLN A 58 3.16 32.76 -18.49
C GLN A 58 2.23 31.59 -18.10
N ALA A 59 1.14 31.39 -18.84
CA ALA A 59 0.23 30.28 -18.62
C ALA A 59 0.92 28.93 -18.84
N SER A 60 1.68 28.79 -19.93
CA SER A 60 2.45 27.58 -20.25
C SER A 60 3.50 27.26 -19.18
N LEU A 61 4.23 28.27 -18.71
CA LEU A 61 5.23 28.12 -17.65
C LEU A 61 4.57 27.69 -16.33
N THR A 62 3.44 28.32 -15.97
CA THR A 62 2.68 27.99 -14.75
C THR A 62 2.16 26.56 -14.80
N ALA A 63 1.61 26.13 -15.94
CA ALA A 63 1.16 24.76 -16.15
C ALA A 63 2.31 23.75 -16.03
N SER A 64 3.48 24.08 -16.59
CA SER A 64 4.67 23.24 -16.53
C SER A 64 5.18 23.07 -15.09
N VAL A 65 5.20 24.14 -14.30
CA VAL A 65 5.58 24.09 -12.88
C VAL A 65 4.59 23.23 -12.09
N ALA A 66 3.28 23.44 -12.27
CA ALA A 66 2.25 22.66 -11.60
C ALA A 66 2.34 21.16 -11.95
N LEU A 67 2.63 20.83 -13.22
CA LEU A 67 2.87 19.45 -13.65
C LEU A 67 4.10 18.85 -12.98
N GLY A 68 5.21 19.60 -12.92
CA GLY A 68 6.43 19.18 -12.21
C GLY A 68 6.19 18.87 -10.74
N GLU A 69 5.42 19.72 -10.05
CA GLU A 69 5.02 19.47 -8.66
C GLU A 69 4.12 18.24 -8.51
N HIS A 70 3.23 18.01 -9.46
CA HIS A 70 2.37 16.83 -9.46
C HIS A 70 3.18 15.55 -9.64
N ILE A 71 4.10 15.53 -10.61
CA ILE A 71 5.02 14.40 -10.84
C ILE A 71 5.84 14.13 -9.57
N ARG A 72 6.37 15.18 -8.93
CA ARG A 72 7.12 15.05 -7.67
C ARG A 72 6.27 14.42 -6.57
N ARG A 73 5.03 14.89 -6.37
CA ARG A 73 4.10 14.34 -5.36
C ARG A 73 3.77 12.88 -5.63
N VAL A 74 3.47 12.52 -6.88
CA VAL A 74 3.20 11.12 -7.27
C VAL A 74 4.44 10.25 -7.05
N GLY A 75 5.63 10.75 -7.36
CA GLY A 75 6.89 10.05 -7.09
C GLY A 75 7.08 9.74 -5.60
N GLN A 76 6.82 10.72 -4.72
CA GLN A 76 6.90 10.53 -3.27
C GLN A 76 5.91 9.48 -2.76
N LEU A 77 4.66 9.50 -3.24
CA LEU A 77 3.66 8.50 -2.86
C LEU A 77 4.05 7.09 -3.32
N ARG A 78 4.66 6.94 -4.51
CA ARG A 78 5.17 5.65 -4.99
C ARG A 78 6.32 5.12 -4.13
N LEU A 79 7.22 6.00 -3.69
CA LEU A 79 8.32 5.64 -2.80
C LEU A 79 7.80 5.14 -1.44
N GLN A 80 6.88 5.91 -0.82
CA GLN A 80 6.24 5.52 0.45
C GLN A 80 5.49 4.19 0.34
N LYS A 81 4.81 3.95 -0.78
CA LYS A 81 4.16 2.66 -1.04
C LYS A 81 5.19 1.52 -1.10
N ALA A 82 6.31 1.71 -1.80
CA ALA A 82 7.35 0.69 -1.90
C ALA A 82 7.96 0.37 -0.52
N GLU A 83 8.21 1.39 0.31
CA GLU A 83 8.67 1.22 1.70
C GLU A 83 7.66 0.44 2.55
N SER A 84 6.37 0.77 2.42
CA SER A 84 5.28 0.06 3.10
C SER A 84 5.16 -1.40 2.63
N ASP A 85 5.25 -1.65 1.32
CA ASP A 85 5.21 -2.99 0.74
C ASP A 85 6.40 -3.84 1.24
N GLU A 86 7.58 -3.24 1.41
CA GLU A 86 8.74 -3.92 2.00
C GLU A 86 8.53 -4.25 3.48
N ALA A 87 7.99 -3.31 4.27
CA ALA A 87 7.65 -3.54 5.67
C ALA A 87 6.62 -4.68 5.83
N LEU A 88 5.58 -4.70 4.99
CA LEU A 88 4.59 -5.78 4.93
C LEU A 88 5.23 -7.12 4.60
N ARG A 89 6.16 -7.18 3.64
CA ARG A 89 6.89 -8.42 3.32
C ARG A 89 7.69 -8.93 4.52
N LYS A 90 8.42 -8.07 5.22
CA LYS A 90 9.18 -8.44 6.43
C LYS A 90 8.26 -8.97 7.53
N LEU A 91 7.12 -8.32 7.73
CA LEU A 91 6.12 -8.76 8.70
C LEU A 91 5.52 -10.12 8.35
N VAL A 92 5.22 -10.37 7.07
CA VAL A 92 4.72 -11.68 6.60
C VAL A 92 5.76 -12.78 6.83
N VAL A 93 7.04 -12.53 6.53
CA VAL A 93 8.13 -13.49 6.79
C VAL A 93 8.23 -13.81 8.28
N THR A 94 8.26 -12.77 9.12
CA THR A 94 8.36 -12.91 10.59
C THR A 94 7.17 -13.68 11.16
N ASN A 95 5.95 -13.35 10.74
CA ASN A 95 4.74 -14.07 11.18
C ASN A 95 4.75 -15.53 10.71
N THR A 96 5.23 -15.80 9.49
CA THR A 96 5.32 -17.17 8.98
C THR A 96 6.31 -17.99 9.80
N GLU A 97 7.44 -17.41 10.19
CA GLU A 97 8.42 -18.04 11.08
C GLU A 97 7.85 -18.29 12.48
N ALA A 98 7.13 -17.33 13.05
CA ALA A 98 6.46 -17.48 14.34
C ALA A 98 5.43 -18.63 14.32
N ILE A 99 4.61 -18.71 13.27
CA ILE A 99 3.64 -19.82 13.09
C ILE A 99 4.35 -21.17 13.01
N ARG A 100 5.48 -21.27 12.31
CA ARG A 100 6.27 -22.51 12.25
C ARG A 100 6.80 -22.91 13.63
N LYS A 101 7.32 -21.96 14.41
CA LYS A 101 7.78 -22.22 15.78
C LYS A 101 6.64 -22.70 16.67
N MET A 102 5.48 -22.06 16.61
CA MET A 102 4.29 -22.50 17.34
C MET A 102 3.88 -23.94 16.97
N ALA A 103 3.85 -24.28 15.68
CA ALA A 103 3.54 -25.64 15.25
C ALA A 103 4.55 -26.67 15.79
N THR A 104 5.83 -26.32 15.84
CA THR A 104 6.85 -27.20 16.43
C THR A 104 6.66 -27.37 17.94
N LEU A 105 6.32 -26.28 18.66
CA LEU A 105 6.02 -26.32 20.08
C LEU A 105 4.78 -27.19 20.37
N GLU A 106 3.70 -27.04 19.61
CA GLU A 106 2.51 -27.89 19.69
C GLU A 106 2.85 -29.38 19.48
N GLU A 107 3.69 -29.71 18.51
CA GLU A 107 4.14 -31.09 18.29
C GLU A 107 4.95 -31.62 19.49
N THR A 108 5.84 -30.80 20.04
CA THR A 108 6.62 -31.20 21.23
C THR A 108 5.73 -31.40 22.46
N LEU A 109 4.76 -30.52 22.71
CA LEU A 109 3.79 -30.65 23.79
C LEU A 109 2.99 -31.94 23.65
N ARG A 110 2.46 -32.22 22.45
CA ARG A 110 1.72 -33.46 22.18
C ARG A 110 2.55 -34.71 22.43
N LYS A 111 3.85 -34.71 22.07
CA LYS A 111 4.77 -35.81 22.37
C LYS A 111 4.98 -35.98 23.88
N THR A 112 5.10 -34.88 24.63
CA THR A 112 5.24 -34.94 26.09
C THR A 112 3.97 -35.43 26.78
N GLU A 113 2.79 -35.03 26.31
CA GLU A 113 1.50 -35.51 26.81
C GLU A 113 1.35 -37.02 26.62
N LEU A 114 1.68 -37.53 25.43
CA LEU A 114 1.65 -38.97 25.17
C LEU A 114 2.58 -39.75 26.11
N ARG A 115 3.81 -39.26 26.32
CA ARG A 115 4.76 -39.87 27.28
C ARG A 115 4.25 -39.84 28.72
N LEU A 116 3.59 -38.76 29.13
CA LEU A 116 2.95 -38.63 30.43
C LEU A 116 1.80 -39.63 30.61
N GLU A 117 0.97 -39.82 29.59
CA GLU A 117 -0.11 -40.81 29.61
C GLU A 117 0.42 -42.24 29.70
N ASP A 118 1.47 -42.58 28.95
CA ASP A 118 2.10 -43.89 29.00
C ASP A 118 2.72 -44.16 30.38
N ALA A 119 3.44 -43.19 30.95
CA ALA A 119 3.99 -43.30 32.31
C ALA A 119 2.91 -43.49 33.39
N ARG A 120 1.75 -42.85 33.23
CA ARG A 120 0.58 -43.02 34.12
C ARG A 120 -0.04 -44.41 33.98
N ARG A 121 -0.12 -44.97 32.77
CA ARG A 121 -0.64 -46.33 32.53
C ARG A 121 0.28 -47.42 33.08
N GLU A 122 1.59 -47.22 33.03
CA GLU A 122 2.57 -48.18 33.56
C GLU A 122 2.72 -48.15 35.09
N GLY A 123 2.08 -47.21 35.80
CA GLY A 123 2.13 -47.16 37.27
C GLY A 123 3.50 -46.84 37.87
N LYS A 124 4.44 -46.32 37.07
CA LYS A 124 5.79 -45.97 37.52
C LYS A 124 5.81 -44.56 38.11
N ALA A 125 5.91 -44.47 39.43
CA ALA A 125 5.96 -43.19 40.16
C ALA A 125 7.17 -42.30 39.75
N GLU A 126 8.29 -42.91 39.38
CA GLU A 126 9.50 -42.21 38.93
C GLU A 126 9.32 -41.54 37.56
N GLY A 127 8.63 -42.18 36.62
CA GLY A 127 8.34 -41.60 35.30
C GLY A 127 7.39 -40.40 35.35
N LYS A 128 6.53 -40.33 36.39
CA LYS A 128 5.62 -39.19 36.60
C LYS A 128 6.36 -37.95 37.08
N ALA A 129 7.35 -38.11 37.97
CA ALA A 129 8.20 -37.01 38.43
C ALA A 129 9.12 -36.50 37.32
N GLU A 130 9.77 -37.40 36.56
CA GLU A 130 10.59 -37.00 35.40
C GLU A 130 9.75 -36.27 34.35
N ALA A 131 8.56 -36.75 34.06
CA ALA A 131 7.70 -36.13 33.07
C ALA A 131 7.09 -34.79 33.55
N GLU A 132 6.80 -34.62 34.84
CA GLU A 132 6.44 -33.31 35.43
C GLU A 132 7.61 -32.32 35.37
N THR A 133 8.85 -32.77 35.61
CA THR A 133 10.03 -31.91 35.48
C THR A 133 10.33 -31.51 34.03
N LEU A 134 10.13 -32.42 33.07
CA LEU A 134 10.27 -32.14 31.64
C LEU A 134 9.16 -31.21 31.14
N ALA A 135 7.93 -31.37 31.61
CA ALA A 135 6.82 -30.46 31.29
C ALA A 135 7.04 -29.06 31.87
N ALA A 136 7.56 -28.95 33.12
CA ALA A 136 7.91 -27.68 33.72
C ALA A 136 9.08 -26.99 33.01
N ALA A 137 10.08 -27.76 32.57
CA ALA A 137 11.20 -27.23 31.77
C ALA A 137 10.73 -26.74 30.40
N ALA A 138 9.87 -27.50 29.71
CA ALA A 138 9.30 -27.10 28.42
C ALA A 138 8.42 -25.84 28.52
N ALA A 139 7.60 -25.74 29.57
CA ALA A 139 6.78 -24.57 29.85
C ALA A 139 7.63 -23.32 30.14
N LYS A 140 8.76 -23.48 30.82
CA LYS A 140 9.70 -22.39 31.07
C LYS A 140 10.38 -21.91 29.78
N THR A 141 10.86 -22.81 28.93
CA THR A 141 11.41 -22.42 27.62
C THR A 141 10.37 -21.74 26.72
N ALA A 142 9.13 -22.19 26.73
CA ALA A 142 8.06 -21.55 25.98
C ALA A 142 7.73 -20.13 26.51
N ALA A 143 7.85 -19.92 27.83
CA ALA A 143 7.69 -18.59 28.44
C ALA A 143 8.86 -17.66 28.11
N ASP A 144 10.11 -18.16 28.20
CA ASP A 144 11.32 -17.40 27.89
C ASP A 144 11.36 -16.98 26.40
N GLU A 145 10.96 -17.86 25.47
CA GLU A 145 10.86 -17.53 24.04
C GLU A 145 9.73 -16.54 23.71
N ALA A 146 8.64 -16.55 24.48
CA ALA A 146 7.55 -15.58 24.33
C ALA A 146 7.91 -14.19 24.90
N GLU A 147 8.79 -14.13 25.91
CA GLU A 147 9.32 -12.88 26.47
C GLU A 147 10.33 -12.23 25.50
N GLU A 148 11.15 -13.03 24.80
CA GLU A 148 12.19 -12.55 23.87
C GLU A 148 11.63 -12.05 22.51
N ALA A 149 10.38 -12.41 22.18
CA ALA A 149 9.70 -12.01 20.95
C ALA A 149 8.92 -10.66 21.06
N LYS A 150 8.87 -10.04 22.25
CA LYS A 150 8.26 -8.73 22.50
C LYS A 150 9.28 -7.60 22.41
#